data_AF-A0A371PR16-F1
#
_entry.id   AF-A0A371PR16-F1
#
_cell.length_a   1.000
_cell.length_b   1.000
_cell.length_c   1.000
_cell.angle_alpha   90.00
_cell.angle_beta   90.00
_cell.angle_gamma   90.00
#
_symmetry.space_group_name_H-M   'P 1'
#
loop_
_entity.id
_entity.type
_entity.pdbx_description
1 polymer ?
#
loop_
_entity_poly.entity_id
_entity_poly.type
_entity_poly.pdbx_seq_one_letter_code
_entity_poly.pdbx_strand_id
1 'polypeptide(L)'
;MHRGSRSPVTAGPEQIFSDLREVAARVREGLSFEIPESLEELPAEELPAGQISQFAQQERTRVVAAGVSGLEKLAEGRADEISDDESFGVEAIVLLEGRPAILVQNHDFAPQQGDWAVLDGHRAAIRESFARVGRVELSGHISLDWLGTAFLVGPDVVLTNRHVAAEFARGDGAGWTFQQGISSRVDMGEEHGDTVPGGGGPAYDVVEVLGIHEDVDLALLRVAPPAGGGALPPPLAVAADAPADLPGRPVYCVGYPAYDGRRNEPESMRRIFMDIYNVKRLQPGTATELVPDKNVIKHDCSTLGGNSGSPVIDLTDHRVLGLHFGGRYGFGNFAVPLWQLVDDPLLSRAEINFV
;
A
#
# COMPACT_ATOMS: atom_id res chain seq x y z
N MET A 1 -2.36 33.34 14.18
CA MET A 1 -3.14 32.72 13.08
C MET A 1 -2.38 31.50 12.58
N HIS A 2 -2.51 30.37 13.29
CA HIS A 2 -1.93 29.12 12.83
C HIS A 2 -2.74 28.61 11.64
N ARG A 3 -2.08 28.37 10.51
CA ARG A 3 -2.67 27.58 9.43
C ARG A 3 -2.92 26.20 10.03
N GLY A 4 -4.17 25.87 10.31
CA GLY A 4 -4.56 24.55 10.80
C GLY A 4 -4.01 23.50 9.84
N SER A 5 -3.10 22.67 10.34
CA SER A 5 -2.71 21.44 9.68
C SER A 5 -3.98 20.64 9.46
N ARG A 6 -4.30 20.29 8.21
CA ARG A 6 -5.44 19.39 7.94
C ARG A 6 -5.06 17.99 8.41
N SER A 7 -6.02 17.27 8.99
CA SER A 7 -5.84 15.89 9.42
C SER A 7 -5.31 15.01 8.27
N PRO A 8 -4.35 14.10 8.53
CA PRO A 8 -3.97 13.05 7.57
C PRO A 8 -5.13 12.12 7.24
N VAL A 9 -6.05 11.93 8.19
CA VAL A 9 -7.12 10.96 8.13
C VAL A 9 -8.37 11.61 7.55
N THR A 10 -8.96 10.96 6.54
CA THR A 10 -10.17 11.46 5.86
C THR A 10 -11.45 11.19 6.63
N ALA A 11 -11.47 10.14 7.45
CA ALA A 11 -12.61 9.73 8.27
C ALA A 11 -12.27 9.83 9.76
N GLY A 12 -13.27 10.17 10.59
CA GLY A 12 -13.10 10.23 12.03
C GLY A 12 -12.88 8.85 12.65
N PRO A 13 -12.25 8.76 13.84
CA PRO A 13 -12.03 7.47 14.54
C PRO A 13 -13.30 6.65 14.72
N GLU A 14 -14.46 7.28 15.00
CA GLU A 14 -15.78 6.63 15.13
C GLU A 14 -16.30 6.01 13.82
N GLN A 15 -15.78 6.45 12.66
CA GLN A 15 -16.10 5.88 11.35
C GLN A 15 -15.14 4.76 10.96
N ILE A 16 -13.96 4.72 11.58
CA ILE A 16 -12.89 3.77 11.28
C ILE A 16 -12.97 2.54 12.17
N PHE A 17 -13.21 2.75 13.46
CA PHE A 17 -13.17 1.71 14.48
C PHE A 17 -14.57 1.30 14.92
N SER A 18 -14.78 -0.01 15.05
CA SER A 18 -16.06 -0.55 15.56
C SER A 18 -16.25 -0.30 17.07
N ASP A 19 -15.16 -0.35 17.86
CA ASP A 19 -15.15 -0.08 19.30
C ASP A 19 -13.89 0.71 19.71
N LEU A 20 -14.07 2.01 20.00
CA LEU A 20 -12.98 2.89 20.42
C LEU A 20 -12.34 2.49 21.76
N ARG A 21 -13.11 1.89 22.68
CA ARG A 21 -12.59 1.47 24.00
C ARG A 21 -11.75 0.22 23.86
N GLU A 22 -12.18 -0.72 23.03
CA GLU A 22 -11.40 -1.91 22.72
C GLU A 22 -10.06 -1.54 22.08
N VAL A 23 -10.07 -0.62 21.10
CA VAL A 23 -8.85 -0.10 20.47
C VAL A 23 -7.95 0.58 21.51
N ALA A 24 -8.50 1.46 22.35
CA ALA A 24 -7.74 2.14 23.40
C ALA A 24 -7.10 1.13 24.39
N ALA A 25 -7.85 0.09 24.78
CA ALA A 25 -7.36 -0.96 25.67
C ALA A 25 -6.23 -1.78 25.03
N ARG A 26 -6.39 -2.21 23.77
CA ARG A 26 -5.38 -2.97 23.03
C ARG A 26 -4.09 -2.18 22.82
N VAL A 27 -4.20 -0.91 22.40
CA VAL A 27 -3.04 -0.04 22.20
C VAL A 27 -2.31 0.22 23.53
N ARG A 28 -3.06 0.42 24.62
CA ARG A 28 -2.49 0.55 25.98
C ARG A 28 -1.74 -0.72 26.41
N GLU A 29 -2.33 -1.88 26.15
CA GLU A 29 -1.68 -3.16 26.43
C GLU A 29 -0.37 -3.29 25.63
N GLY A 30 -0.39 -2.97 24.32
CA GLY A 30 0.81 -2.93 23.48
C GLY A 30 1.92 -2.02 24.02
N LEU A 31 1.57 -0.82 24.49
CA LEU A 31 2.52 0.10 25.15
C LEU A 31 3.15 -0.50 26.41
N SER A 32 2.41 -1.34 27.16
CA SER A 32 2.93 -2.00 28.36
C SER A 32 3.93 -3.12 28.04
N PHE A 33 3.79 -3.76 26.87
CA PHE A 33 4.72 -4.79 26.37
C PHE A 33 5.95 -4.19 25.65
N GLU A 34 5.81 -3.02 25.03
CA GLU A 34 6.91 -2.27 24.37
C GLU A 34 7.87 -1.55 25.35
N ILE A 35 7.73 -1.77 26.66
CA ILE A 35 8.75 -1.42 27.65
C ILE A 35 9.59 -2.68 27.97
N PRO A 36 10.56 -3.10 27.15
CA PRO A 36 11.55 -4.08 27.58
C PRO A 36 12.48 -3.52 28.66
N GLU A 37 12.81 -4.39 29.62
CA GLU A 37 13.87 -4.31 30.64
C GLU A 37 15.30 -4.12 30.08
N SER A 38 15.51 -3.64 28.85
CA SER A 38 16.86 -3.49 28.28
C SER A 38 17.50 -2.14 28.63
N LEU A 39 17.93 -2.01 29.89
CA LEU A 39 18.99 -1.07 30.29
C LEU A 39 20.38 -1.66 29.95
N GLU A 40 20.64 -1.99 28.69
CA GLU A 40 22.01 -2.27 28.26
C GLU A 40 22.63 -0.97 27.74
N GLU A 41 23.66 -0.49 28.43
CA GLU A 41 24.44 0.68 28.02
C GLU A 41 25.11 0.40 26.67
N LEU A 42 24.74 1.18 25.64
CA LEU A 42 25.34 1.09 24.31
C LEU A 42 26.81 1.54 24.34
N PRO A 43 27.68 0.97 23.47
CA PRO A 43 29.07 1.40 23.34
C PRO A 43 29.19 2.91 23.04
N ALA A 44 30.29 3.53 23.48
CA ALA A 44 30.50 4.99 23.41
C ALA A 44 30.35 5.62 22.01
N GLU A 45 30.58 4.83 20.96
CA GLU A 45 30.51 5.25 19.55
C GLU A 45 29.07 5.27 19.01
N GLU A 46 28.15 4.53 19.64
CA GLU A 46 26.74 4.44 19.26
C GLU A 46 25.83 5.33 20.12
N LEU A 47 26.37 5.97 21.18
CA LEU A 47 25.61 6.83 22.10
C LEU A 47 24.77 7.92 21.40
N PRO A 48 25.25 8.65 20.36
CA PRO A 48 24.43 9.66 19.71
C PRO A 48 23.25 9.05 18.94
N ALA A 49 23.44 7.92 18.26
CA ALA A 49 22.38 7.21 17.55
C ALA A 49 21.40 6.53 18.52
N GLY A 50 21.92 5.97 19.61
CA GLY A 50 21.15 5.40 20.71
C GLY A 50 20.30 6.43 21.44
N GLN A 51 20.84 7.63 21.68
CA GLN A 51 20.08 8.75 22.27
C GLN A 51 18.95 9.20 21.35
N ILE A 52 19.21 9.37 20.05
CA ILE A 52 18.17 9.72 19.06
C ILE A 52 17.07 8.65 19.01
N SER A 53 17.44 7.36 19.04
CA SER A 53 16.50 6.23 19.08
C SER A 53 15.64 6.24 20.35
N GLN A 54 16.26 6.45 21.52
CA GLN A 54 15.54 6.55 22.80
C GLN A 54 14.58 7.74 22.84
N PHE A 55 14.99 8.92 22.35
CA PHE A 55 14.11 10.09 22.25
C PHE A 55 12.93 9.83 21.31
N ALA A 56 13.17 9.20 20.16
CA ALA A 56 12.11 8.81 19.23
C ALA A 56 11.13 7.80 19.86
N GLN A 57 11.63 6.83 20.63
CA GLN A 57 10.80 5.85 21.33
C GLN A 57 9.97 6.51 22.45
N GLN A 58 10.54 7.44 23.21
CA GLN A 58 9.82 8.18 24.25
C GLN A 58 8.73 9.08 23.67
N GLU A 59 9.01 9.80 22.58
CA GLU A 59 8.02 10.61 21.88
C GLU A 59 6.91 9.74 21.25
N ARG A 60 7.26 8.55 20.74
CA ARG A 60 6.27 7.56 20.30
C ARG A 60 5.34 7.16 21.44
N THR A 61 5.89 6.72 22.57
CA THR A 61 5.11 6.33 23.76
C THR A 61 4.20 7.46 24.22
N ARG A 62 4.72 8.70 24.27
CA ARG A 62 3.93 9.87 24.67
C ARG A 62 2.74 10.11 23.74
N VAL A 63 2.96 10.14 22.43
CA VAL A 63 1.91 10.42 21.46
C VAL A 63 0.86 9.30 21.44
N VAL A 64 1.28 8.04 21.51
CA VAL A 64 0.32 6.92 21.55
C VAL A 64 -0.47 6.94 22.86
N ALA A 65 0.15 7.24 24.00
CA ALA A 65 -0.57 7.39 25.27
C ALA A 65 -1.57 8.55 25.25
N ALA A 66 -1.21 9.69 24.66
CA ALA A 66 -2.14 10.80 24.43
C ALA A 66 -3.31 10.37 23.51
N GLY A 67 -3.02 9.59 22.47
CA GLY A 67 -4.04 9.03 21.59
C GLY A 67 -5.03 8.12 22.32
N VAL A 68 -4.53 7.25 23.19
CA VAL A 68 -5.38 6.37 24.02
C VAL A 68 -6.33 7.21 24.89
N SER A 69 -5.81 8.25 25.57
CA SER A 69 -6.63 9.20 26.34
C SER A 69 -7.70 9.87 25.46
N GLY A 70 -7.32 10.31 24.26
CA GLY A 70 -8.23 10.91 23.30
C GLY A 70 -9.34 9.95 22.84
N LEU A 71 -9.01 8.69 22.54
CA LEU A 71 -10.00 7.66 22.17
C LEU A 71 -10.99 7.38 23.29
N GLU A 72 -10.54 7.34 24.55
CA GLU A 72 -11.41 7.15 25.71
C GLU A 72 -12.37 8.33 25.90
N LYS A 73 -11.88 9.57 25.74
CA LYS A 73 -12.71 10.77 25.77
C LYS A 73 -13.78 10.74 24.68
N LEU A 74 -13.42 10.36 23.45
CA LEU A 74 -14.38 10.18 22.35
C LEU A 74 -15.44 9.13 22.70
N ALA A 75 -15.02 7.98 23.21
CA ALA A 75 -15.91 6.89 23.61
C ALA A 75 -16.86 7.23 24.78
N GLU A 76 -16.61 8.35 25.47
CA GLU A 76 -17.45 8.89 26.55
C GLU A 76 -18.26 10.11 26.10
N GLY A 77 -18.15 10.52 24.84
CA GLY A 77 -18.82 11.70 24.29
C GLY A 77 -18.19 13.04 24.71
N ARG A 78 -16.93 13.03 25.16
CA ARG A 78 -16.17 14.20 25.63
C ARG A 78 -15.24 14.77 24.56
N ALA A 79 -15.74 14.89 23.32
CA ALA A 79 -14.95 15.34 22.18
C ALA A 79 -14.43 16.78 22.32
N ASP A 80 -15.14 17.63 23.07
CA ASP A 80 -14.76 19.01 23.39
C ASP A 80 -13.65 19.13 24.43
N GLU A 81 -13.32 18.04 25.13
CA GLU A 81 -12.23 17.97 26.12
C GLU A 81 -10.91 17.44 25.55
N ILE A 82 -10.86 17.17 24.24
CA ILE A 82 -9.67 16.63 23.56
C ILE A 82 -8.67 17.78 23.30
N SER A 83 -7.47 17.63 23.84
CA SER A 83 -6.35 18.54 23.60
C SER A 83 -5.71 18.30 22.22
N ASP A 84 -4.88 19.24 21.75
CA ASP A 84 -4.16 19.10 20.48
C ASP A 84 -3.25 17.85 20.45
N ASP A 85 -2.56 17.56 21.56
CA ASP A 85 -1.69 16.37 21.70
C ASP A 85 -2.52 15.08 21.61
N GLU A 86 -3.71 15.04 22.23
CA GLU A 86 -4.62 13.89 22.17
C GLU A 86 -5.24 13.74 20.80
N SER A 87 -5.62 14.83 20.14
CA SER A 87 -6.12 14.81 18.76
C SER A 87 -5.06 14.25 17.80
N PHE A 88 -3.81 14.71 17.92
CA PHE A 88 -2.70 14.19 17.15
C PHE A 88 -2.42 12.71 17.45
N GLY A 89 -2.48 12.32 18.73
CA GLY A 89 -2.34 10.92 19.15
C GLY A 89 -3.45 10.03 18.60
N VAL A 90 -4.70 10.49 18.59
CA VAL A 90 -5.85 9.77 18.02
C VAL A 90 -5.65 9.56 16.53
N GLU A 91 -5.22 10.59 15.78
CA GLU A 91 -4.88 10.46 14.37
C GLU A 91 -3.78 9.41 14.14
N ALA A 92 -2.75 9.41 14.99
CA ALA A 92 -1.69 8.40 14.92
C ALA A 92 -2.21 6.98 15.16
N ILE A 93 -3.12 6.78 16.13
CA ILE A 93 -3.74 5.46 16.37
C ILE A 93 -4.66 5.06 15.22
N VAL A 94 -5.46 5.98 14.67
CA VAL A 94 -6.29 5.70 13.49
C VAL A 94 -5.44 5.20 12.33
N LEU A 95 -4.28 5.81 12.10
CA LEU A 95 -3.37 5.38 11.06
C LEU A 95 -2.68 4.04 11.36
N LEU A 96 -2.30 3.79 12.60
CA LEU A 96 -1.60 2.55 13.00
C LEU A 96 -2.51 1.33 13.08
N GLU A 97 -3.65 1.48 13.74
CA GLU A 97 -4.59 0.37 14.00
C GLU A 97 -5.68 0.30 12.94
N GLY A 98 -6.13 1.46 12.46
CA GLY A 98 -7.25 1.54 11.53
C GLY A 98 -6.83 1.27 10.09
N ARG A 99 -5.63 1.71 9.68
CA ARG A 99 -5.11 1.53 8.31
C ARG A 99 -3.65 1.06 8.33
N PRO A 100 -3.37 -0.13 8.88
CA PRO A 100 -1.99 -0.61 8.98
C PRO A 100 -1.38 -0.81 7.59
N ALA A 101 -0.05 -0.72 7.51
CA ALA A 101 0.70 -1.19 6.38
C ALA A 101 1.43 -2.47 6.81
N ILE A 102 0.78 -3.62 6.66
CA ILE A 102 1.24 -4.89 7.21
C ILE A 102 2.39 -5.43 6.37
N LEU A 103 3.48 -5.86 7.01
CA LEU A 103 4.62 -6.48 6.34
C LEU A 103 4.22 -7.82 5.73
N VAL A 104 4.63 -8.05 4.48
CA VAL A 104 4.63 -9.39 3.90
C VAL A 104 6.00 -10.02 4.13
N GLN A 105 5.99 -11.27 4.60
CA GLN A 105 7.19 -12.06 4.86
C GLN A 105 6.91 -13.52 4.55
N ASN A 106 7.81 -14.17 3.80
CA ASN A 106 7.67 -15.57 3.39
C ASN A 106 6.31 -15.85 2.75
N HIS A 107 5.87 -14.93 1.89
CA HIS A 107 4.60 -15.00 1.19
C HIS A 107 3.37 -14.99 2.12
N ASP A 108 3.49 -14.38 3.30
CA ASP A 108 2.47 -14.38 4.33
C ASP A 108 2.50 -13.10 5.16
N PHE A 109 1.54 -12.94 6.07
CA PHE A 109 1.47 -11.81 6.99
C PHE A 109 1.24 -12.28 8.43
N ALA A 110 1.65 -11.50 9.43
CA ALA A 110 1.39 -11.85 10.83
C ALA A 110 -0.13 -11.96 11.12
N PRO A 111 -0.58 -12.75 12.11
CA PRO A 111 -1.98 -12.71 12.54
C PRO A 111 -2.43 -11.30 12.92
N GLN A 112 -3.64 -10.93 12.52
CA GLN A 112 -4.18 -9.59 12.74
C GLN A 112 -5.18 -9.59 13.90
N GLN A 113 -5.48 -8.40 14.42
CA GLN A 113 -6.36 -8.21 15.57
C GLN A 113 -7.36 -7.09 15.29
N GLY A 114 -8.37 -6.96 16.17
CA GLY A 114 -9.41 -5.94 16.05
C GLY A 114 -10.16 -6.04 14.72
N ASP A 115 -10.45 -4.88 14.12
CA ASP A 115 -11.22 -4.79 12.87
C ASP A 115 -10.54 -5.51 11.68
N TRP A 116 -9.22 -5.72 11.74
CA TRP A 116 -8.47 -6.43 10.69
C TRP A 116 -8.25 -7.92 10.95
N ALA A 117 -8.74 -8.47 12.07
CA ALA A 117 -8.75 -9.93 12.29
C ALA A 117 -9.50 -10.69 11.18
N VAL A 118 -10.41 -10.02 10.46
CA VAL A 118 -11.08 -10.55 9.27
C VAL A 118 -10.08 -11.02 8.20
N LEU A 119 -8.91 -10.39 8.08
CA LEU A 119 -7.89 -10.76 7.10
C LEU A 119 -7.41 -12.20 7.29
N ASP A 120 -7.37 -12.70 8.53
CA ASP A 120 -6.98 -14.08 8.83
C ASP A 120 -7.95 -15.11 8.22
N GLY A 121 -9.24 -14.78 8.15
CA GLY A 121 -10.24 -15.60 7.47
C GLY A 121 -10.06 -15.63 5.94
N HIS A 122 -9.43 -14.60 5.39
CA HIS A 122 -9.14 -14.44 3.95
C HIS A 122 -7.68 -14.76 3.58
N ARG A 123 -6.89 -15.24 4.54
CA ARG A 123 -5.43 -15.41 4.42
C ARG A 123 -5.02 -16.18 3.17
N ALA A 124 -5.68 -17.28 2.84
CA ALA A 124 -5.34 -18.09 1.67
C ALA A 124 -5.46 -17.29 0.35
N ALA A 125 -6.55 -16.55 0.17
CA ALA A 125 -6.78 -15.75 -1.03
C ALA A 125 -5.89 -14.49 -1.08
N ILE A 126 -5.57 -13.92 0.08
CA ILE A 126 -4.59 -12.82 0.18
C ILE A 126 -3.20 -13.30 -0.25
N ARG A 127 -2.76 -14.50 0.17
CA ARG A 127 -1.49 -15.09 -0.30
C ARG A 127 -1.47 -15.26 -1.82
N GLU A 128 -2.58 -15.73 -2.41
CA GLU A 128 -2.69 -15.76 -3.87
C GLU A 128 -2.48 -14.37 -4.49
N SER A 129 -2.97 -13.30 -3.85
CA SER A 129 -2.68 -11.93 -4.32
C SER A 129 -1.19 -11.61 -4.26
N PHE A 130 -0.49 -11.99 -3.20
CA PHE A 130 0.97 -11.75 -3.08
C PHE A 130 1.80 -12.42 -4.17
N ALA A 131 1.32 -13.51 -4.78
CA ALA A 131 2.02 -14.24 -5.85
C ALA A 131 1.92 -13.55 -7.21
N ARG A 132 1.01 -12.59 -7.33
CA ARG A 132 0.63 -11.97 -8.60
C ARG A 132 0.94 -10.48 -8.62
N VAL A 133 1.46 -9.92 -7.53
CA VAL A 133 1.78 -8.50 -7.37
C VAL A 133 3.28 -8.36 -7.07
N GLY A 134 3.97 -7.58 -7.90
CA GLY A 134 5.42 -7.43 -7.86
C GLY A 134 5.87 -5.99 -8.04
N ARG A 135 7.12 -5.72 -7.67
CA ARG A 135 7.78 -4.42 -7.80
C ARG A 135 8.35 -4.28 -9.22
N VAL A 136 8.14 -3.13 -9.84
CA VAL A 136 8.70 -2.84 -11.16
C VAL A 136 10.14 -2.37 -10.98
N GLU A 137 11.07 -3.27 -11.25
CA GLU A 137 12.51 -3.04 -11.24
C GLU A 137 12.97 -2.51 -12.60
N LEU A 138 14.03 -1.71 -12.57
CA LEU A 138 14.73 -1.17 -13.73
C LEU A 138 16.19 -1.57 -13.72
N SER A 139 16.77 -1.69 -14.90
CA SER A 139 18.23 -1.79 -15.08
C SER A 139 18.66 -0.81 -16.16
N GLY A 140 19.76 -0.10 -15.92
CA GLY A 140 20.30 0.90 -16.85
C GLY A 140 19.65 2.29 -16.78
N HIS A 141 18.65 2.49 -15.92
CA HIS A 141 18.11 3.82 -15.65
C HIS A 141 19.08 4.63 -14.78
N ILE A 142 19.19 5.94 -15.04
CA ILE A 142 20.26 6.79 -14.47
C ILE A 142 20.12 7.08 -12.97
N SER A 143 18.92 6.92 -12.41
CA SER A 143 18.61 7.41 -11.06
C SER A 143 17.60 6.56 -10.28
N LEU A 144 17.08 5.49 -10.87
CA LEU A 144 16.01 4.67 -10.29
C LEU A 144 16.34 3.21 -10.54
N ASP A 145 16.40 2.41 -9.47
CA ASP A 145 16.55 0.96 -9.56
C ASP A 145 15.18 0.27 -9.64
N TRP A 146 14.12 0.95 -9.22
CA TRP A 146 12.72 0.52 -9.30
C TRP A 146 11.82 1.76 -9.23
N LEU A 147 10.53 1.62 -9.56
CA LEU A 147 9.66 2.81 -9.63
C LEU A 147 8.17 2.64 -9.24
N GLY A 148 7.69 1.41 -9.09
CA GLY A 148 6.26 1.18 -8.89
C GLY A 148 5.90 -0.28 -8.65
N THR A 149 4.61 -0.56 -8.73
CA THR A 149 4.01 -1.88 -8.55
C THR A 149 3.34 -2.32 -9.86
N ALA A 150 3.33 -3.61 -10.14
CA ALA A 150 2.58 -4.20 -11.24
C ALA A 150 1.94 -5.53 -10.80
N PHE A 151 0.88 -5.95 -11.49
CA PHE A 151 0.24 -7.23 -11.18
C PHE A 151 -0.28 -7.98 -12.40
N LEU A 152 -0.25 -9.31 -12.34
CA LEU A 152 -0.71 -10.20 -13.41
C LEU A 152 -2.24 -10.12 -13.57
N VAL A 153 -2.69 -9.75 -14.76
CA VAL A 153 -4.10 -9.54 -15.14
C VAL A 153 -4.53 -10.31 -16.38
N GLY A 154 -3.57 -10.86 -17.13
CA GLY A 154 -3.81 -11.79 -18.24
C GLY A 154 -2.81 -12.95 -18.21
N PRO A 155 -2.84 -13.87 -19.19
CA PRO A 155 -1.99 -15.06 -19.21
C PRO A 155 -0.49 -14.78 -19.05
N ASP A 156 -0.02 -13.70 -19.67
CA ASP A 156 1.36 -13.20 -19.62
C ASP A 156 1.42 -11.66 -19.58
N VAL A 157 0.34 -11.05 -19.08
CA VAL A 157 0.14 -9.60 -19.08
C VAL A 157 0.08 -9.08 -17.66
N VAL A 158 0.89 -8.05 -17.38
CA VAL A 158 0.82 -7.29 -16.14
C VAL A 158 0.24 -5.89 -16.39
N LEU A 159 -0.52 -5.40 -15.40
CA LEU A 159 -1.04 -4.05 -15.33
C LEU A 159 -0.15 -3.19 -14.43
N THR A 160 0.11 -1.96 -14.85
CA THR A 160 0.72 -0.92 -14.00
C THR A 160 0.20 0.46 -14.43
N ASN A 161 0.68 1.55 -13.82
CA ASN A 161 0.31 2.89 -14.27
C ASN A 161 1.05 3.32 -15.53
N ARG A 162 0.44 4.22 -16.30
CA ARG A 162 1.09 4.87 -17.44
C ARG A 162 2.35 5.62 -17.00
N HIS A 163 2.28 6.40 -15.92
CA HIS A 163 3.44 7.16 -15.47
C HIS A 163 4.59 6.25 -15.01
N VAL A 164 4.30 5.00 -14.63
CA VAL A 164 5.33 3.99 -14.38
C VAL A 164 5.97 3.56 -15.69
N ALA A 165 5.18 3.05 -16.64
CA ALA A 165 5.71 2.58 -17.92
C ALA A 165 6.45 3.67 -18.72
N ALA A 166 6.03 4.93 -18.63
CA ALA A 166 6.64 6.05 -19.32
C ALA A 166 8.10 6.34 -18.91
N GLU A 167 8.55 5.89 -17.73
CA GLU A 167 9.94 6.07 -17.28
C GLU A 167 10.93 5.19 -18.05
N PHE A 168 10.48 4.05 -18.60
CA PHE A 168 11.35 3.11 -19.32
C PHE A 168 10.90 2.79 -20.74
N ALA A 169 9.74 3.28 -21.17
CA ALA A 169 9.21 3.10 -22.51
C ALA A 169 9.02 4.43 -23.24
N ARG A 170 9.02 4.39 -24.57
CA ARG A 170 8.70 5.52 -25.43
C ARG A 170 7.84 5.07 -26.60
N GLY A 171 6.82 5.87 -26.92
CA GLY A 171 5.99 5.69 -28.10
C GLY A 171 6.54 6.47 -29.29
N ASP A 172 6.47 5.89 -30.49
CA ASP A 172 6.85 6.54 -31.75
C ASP A 172 5.65 6.75 -32.71
N GLY A 173 4.44 6.49 -32.23
CA GLY A 173 3.19 6.56 -32.99
C GLY A 173 2.86 5.29 -33.79
N ALA A 174 3.81 4.36 -33.96
CA ALA A 174 3.60 3.05 -34.55
C ALA A 174 3.57 1.91 -33.50
N GLY A 175 4.19 2.14 -32.34
CA GLY A 175 4.16 1.23 -31.21
C GLY A 175 4.92 1.77 -30.01
N TRP A 176 5.30 0.87 -29.11
CA TRP A 176 6.07 1.17 -27.92
C TRP A 176 7.39 0.42 -27.92
N THR A 177 8.46 1.10 -27.55
CA THR A 177 9.80 0.50 -27.40
C THR A 177 10.41 0.88 -26.07
N PHE A 178 11.26 0.02 -25.53
CA PHE A 178 12.10 0.37 -24.38
C PHE A 178 13.04 1.52 -24.74
N GLN A 179 13.26 2.40 -23.77
CA GLN A 179 14.29 3.43 -23.88
C GLN A 179 15.67 2.77 -23.98
N GLN A 180 16.58 3.41 -24.72
CA GLN A 180 17.87 2.81 -25.04
C GLN A 180 18.68 2.49 -23.77
N GLY A 181 19.08 1.23 -23.63
CA GLY A 181 19.88 0.76 -22.49
C GLY A 181 19.09 0.49 -21.22
N ILE A 182 17.76 0.62 -21.25
CA ILE A 182 16.88 0.34 -20.12
C ILE A 182 16.17 -0.99 -20.33
N SER A 183 16.16 -1.85 -19.32
CA SER A 183 15.30 -3.03 -19.23
C SER A 183 14.49 -2.99 -17.94
N SER A 184 13.37 -3.72 -17.91
CA SER A 184 12.50 -3.81 -16.74
C SER A 184 12.11 -5.25 -16.45
N ARG A 185 11.88 -5.55 -15.18
CA ARG A 185 11.34 -6.83 -14.70
C ARG A 185 10.35 -6.56 -13.57
N VAL A 186 9.43 -7.49 -13.35
CA VAL A 186 8.50 -7.47 -12.22
C VAL A 186 9.00 -8.46 -11.18
N ASP A 187 9.46 -7.96 -10.03
CA ASP A 187 9.97 -8.74 -8.91
C ASP A 187 8.84 -9.06 -7.93
N MET A 188 8.40 -10.32 -7.89
CA MET A 188 7.35 -10.77 -6.97
C MET A 188 7.86 -10.99 -5.55
N GLY A 189 9.15 -10.77 -5.30
CA GLY A 189 9.86 -11.32 -4.17
C GLY A 189 10.34 -10.33 -3.13
N GLU A 190 10.28 -9.02 -3.37
CA GLU A 190 10.86 -8.08 -2.41
C GLU A 190 10.02 -7.96 -1.12
N GLU A 191 10.24 -8.86 -0.17
CA GLU A 191 9.54 -8.95 1.11
C GLU A 191 10.45 -8.60 2.30
N HIS A 192 9.89 -8.35 3.48
CA HIS A 192 10.69 -8.00 4.64
C HIS A 192 11.39 -9.23 5.26
N GLY A 193 12.70 -9.11 5.50
CA GLY A 193 13.49 -10.18 6.12
C GLY A 193 14.10 -11.17 5.11
N ASP A 194 13.97 -10.92 3.81
CA ASP A 194 14.69 -11.66 2.78
C ASP A 194 16.18 -11.36 2.85
N THR A 195 16.91 -12.28 3.48
CA THR A 195 18.37 -12.19 3.69
C THR A 195 19.17 -12.83 2.55
N VAL A 196 18.50 -13.38 1.54
CA VAL A 196 19.12 -14.05 0.39
C VAL A 196 18.84 -13.24 -0.88
N PRO A 197 19.87 -12.68 -1.54
CA PRO A 197 19.74 -12.12 -2.88
C PRO A 197 19.21 -13.21 -3.84
N GLY A 198 17.98 -13.03 -4.36
CA GLY A 198 17.29 -14.01 -5.20
C GLY A 198 16.52 -15.12 -4.45
N GLY A 199 16.34 -15.01 -3.14
CA GLY A 199 15.48 -15.89 -2.34
C GLY A 199 14.02 -15.45 -2.25
N GLY A 200 13.75 -14.18 -2.51
CA GLY A 200 12.40 -13.64 -2.60
C GLY A 200 11.84 -13.91 -3.99
N GLY A 201 10.81 -14.76 -4.08
CA GLY A 201 9.91 -14.92 -5.24
C GLY A 201 10.51 -15.09 -6.66
N PRO A 202 9.66 -15.34 -7.66
CA PRO A 202 10.09 -15.25 -9.06
C PRO A 202 10.16 -13.78 -9.52
N ALA A 203 11.07 -13.48 -10.44
CA ALA A 203 11.04 -12.24 -11.21
C ALA A 203 10.72 -12.55 -12.68
N TYR A 204 9.94 -11.68 -13.31
CA TYR A 204 9.50 -11.84 -14.70
C TYR A 204 9.99 -10.67 -15.55
N ASP A 205 10.78 -10.96 -16.57
CA ASP A 205 11.30 -9.93 -17.48
C ASP A 205 10.16 -9.32 -18.29
N VAL A 206 10.09 -8.00 -18.35
CA VAL A 206 9.16 -7.30 -19.23
C VAL A 206 9.74 -7.35 -20.64
N VAL A 207 9.05 -8.03 -21.55
CA VAL A 207 9.53 -8.28 -22.92
C VAL A 207 8.86 -7.39 -23.97
N GLU A 208 7.70 -6.82 -23.65
CA GLU A 208 6.94 -5.98 -24.57
C GLU A 208 6.09 -4.96 -23.79
N VAL A 209 5.95 -3.76 -24.34
CA VAL A 209 4.97 -2.78 -23.88
C VAL A 209 3.77 -2.88 -24.82
N LEU A 210 2.69 -3.52 -24.36
CA LEU A 210 1.50 -3.78 -25.18
C LEU A 210 0.72 -2.50 -25.48
N GLY A 211 0.72 -1.57 -24.53
CA GLY A 211 0.15 -0.26 -24.71
C GLY A 211 0.17 0.56 -23.44
N ILE A 212 0.21 1.87 -23.61
CA ILE A 212 0.01 2.85 -22.56
C ILE A 212 -1.25 3.63 -22.92
N HIS A 213 -2.21 3.67 -22.01
CA HIS A 213 -3.51 4.28 -22.25
C HIS A 213 -3.40 5.82 -22.28
N GLU A 214 -4.12 6.46 -23.21
CA GLU A 214 -4.05 7.92 -23.39
C GLU A 214 -4.84 8.69 -22.32
N ASP A 215 -6.05 8.25 -22.02
CA ASP A 215 -6.95 8.97 -21.10
C ASP A 215 -6.81 8.58 -19.61
N VAL A 216 -6.58 7.30 -19.30
CA VAL A 216 -6.41 6.82 -17.93
C VAL A 216 -4.95 6.48 -17.62
N ASP A 217 -4.58 6.53 -16.34
CA ASP A 217 -3.20 6.29 -15.90
C ASP A 217 -2.87 4.80 -15.80
N LEU A 218 -2.82 4.14 -16.95
CA LEU A 218 -2.76 2.69 -17.09
C LEU A 218 -1.81 2.28 -18.22
N ALA A 219 -1.05 1.21 -18.00
CA ALA A 219 -0.22 0.57 -19.01
C ALA A 219 -0.27 -0.96 -18.88
N LEU A 220 -0.15 -1.63 -20.02
CA LEU A 220 -0.11 -3.09 -20.13
C LEU A 220 1.24 -3.51 -20.67
N LEU A 221 1.84 -4.48 -19.98
CA LEU A 221 3.17 -4.99 -20.30
C LEU A 221 3.09 -6.51 -20.44
N ARG A 222 3.80 -7.08 -21.41
CA ARG A 222 3.98 -8.52 -21.52
C ARG A 222 5.21 -8.94 -20.73
N VAL A 223 5.10 -10.02 -19.98
CA VAL A 223 6.20 -10.59 -19.22
C VAL A 223 6.56 -11.99 -19.71
N ALA A 224 7.84 -12.33 -19.68
CA ALA A 224 8.29 -13.68 -19.94
C ALA A 224 8.14 -14.56 -18.69
N PRO A 225 7.93 -15.87 -18.85
CA PRO A 225 8.07 -16.82 -17.76
C PRO A 225 9.47 -16.73 -17.11
N PRO A 226 9.63 -17.17 -15.85
CA PRO A 226 10.88 -17.07 -15.13
C PRO A 226 11.98 -17.89 -15.82
N ALA A 227 13.22 -17.36 -15.83
CA ALA A 227 14.35 -17.92 -16.57
C ALA A 227 14.70 -19.40 -16.24
N GLY A 228 14.25 -19.90 -15.09
CA GLY A 228 14.46 -21.29 -14.64
C GLY A 228 13.46 -22.32 -15.19
N GLY A 229 12.47 -21.90 -16.00
CA GLY A 229 11.42 -22.78 -16.51
C GLY A 229 10.34 -23.04 -15.47
N GLY A 230 9.25 -22.27 -15.56
CA GLY A 230 8.04 -22.42 -14.76
C GLY A 230 6.89 -21.69 -15.47
N ALA A 231 5.64 -22.02 -15.14
CA ALA A 231 4.49 -21.27 -15.65
C ALA A 231 4.32 -19.97 -14.85
N LEU A 232 3.80 -18.93 -15.51
CA LEU A 232 3.23 -17.79 -14.79
C LEU A 232 2.01 -18.27 -13.98
N PRO A 233 1.76 -17.73 -12.78
CA PRO A 233 0.55 -18.05 -12.04
C PRO A 233 -0.68 -17.56 -12.81
N PRO A 234 -1.87 -18.16 -12.60
CA PRO A 234 -3.11 -17.64 -13.17
C PRO A 234 -3.29 -16.17 -12.81
N PRO A 235 -3.79 -15.32 -13.73
CA PRO A 235 -3.94 -13.88 -13.46
C PRO A 235 -4.93 -13.62 -12.32
N LEU A 236 -4.83 -12.43 -11.72
CA LEU A 236 -5.85 -11.94 -10.82
C LEU A 236 -7.19 -11.81 -11.56
N ALA A 237 -8.27 -12.10 -10.86
CA ALA A 237 -9.62 -11.83 -11.32
C ALA A 237 -9.88 -10.32 -11.27
N VAL A 238 -10.23 -9.71 -12.40
CA VAL A 238 -10.61 -8.30 -12.48
C VAL A 238 -12.14 -8.22 -12.53
N ALA A 239 -12.75 -7.36 -11.72
CA ALA A 239 -14.21 -7.25 -11.72
C ALA A 239 -14.71 -6.71 -13.07
N ALA A 240 -15.64 -7.43 -13.72
CA ALA A 240 -16.32 -6.95 -14.92
C ALA A 240 -17.52 -6.05 -14.60
N ASP A 241 -18.06 -6.17 -13.40
CA ASP A 241 -19.21 -5.39 -12.90
C ASP A 241 -18.81 -4.35 -11.85
N ALA A 242 -19.62 -3.30 -11.77
CA ALA A 242 -19.51 -2.33 -10.68
C ALA A 242 -19.95 -2.99 -9.36
N PRO A 243 -19.16 -2.90 -8.28
CA PRO A 243 -19.58 -3.39 -6.97
C PRO A 243 -20.87 -2.68 -6.50
N ALA A 244 -21.78 -3.45 -5.89
CA ALA A 244 -23.12 -2.98 -5.52
C ALA A 244 -23.14 -1.80 -4.53
N ASP A 245 -22.15 -1.73 -3.64
CA ASP A 245 -21.92 -0.62 -2.72
C ASP A 245 -20.42 -0.39 -2.55
N LEU A 246 -19.95 0.83 -2.80
CA LEU A 246 -18.52 1.21 -2.76
C LEU A 246 -18.14 1.90 -1.45
N PRO A 247 -18.85 2.95 -0.99
CA PRO A 247 -18.52 3.59 0.28
C PRO A 247 -18.54 2.61 1.46
N GLY A 248 -17.43 2.54 2.19
CA GLY A 248 -17.26 1.65 3.33
C GLY A 248 -16.95 0.19 2.96
N ARG A 249 -16.88 -0.14 1.67
CA ARG A 249 -16.57 -1.51 1.22
C ARG A 249 -15.14 -1.88 1.62
N PRO A 250 -14.92 -2.99 2.35
CA PRO A 250 -13.58 -3.42 2.73
C PRO A 250 -12.76 -3.79 1.49
N VAL A 251 -11.59 -3.19 1.37
CA VAL A 251 -10.62 -3.45 0.30
C VAL A 251 -9.24 -3.59 0.87
N TYR A 252 -8.31 -4.10 0.08
CA TYR A 252 -6.89 -4.05 0.41
C TYR A 252 -6.06 -3.74 -0.83
N CYS A 253 -4.91 -3.10 -0.60
CA CYS A 253 -3.88 -2.97 -1.60
C CYS A 253 -2.72 -3.92 -1.27
N VAL A 254 -2.04 -4.37 -2.31
CA VAL A 254 -0.71 -4.99 -2.19
C VAL A 254 0.26 -4.12 -2.97
N GLY A 255 1.36 -3.70 -2.35
CA GLY A 255 2.26 -2.73 -2.99
C GLY A 255 3.56 -2.53 -2.26
N TYR A 256 4.37 -1.62 -2.82
CA TYR A 256 5.75 -1.36 -2.38
C TYR A 256 5.89 0.11 -1.96
N PRO A 257 5.43 0.49 -0.76
CA PRO A 257 5.59 1.86 -0.24
C PRO A 257 7.06 2.24 -0.14
N ALA A 258 7.44 3.23 -0.94
CA ALA A 258 8.78 3.76 -1.08
C ALA A 258 9.11 4.76 0.03
N TYR A 259 10.38 4.78 0.42
CA TYR A 259 10.93 5.88 1.20
C TYR A 259 11.10 7.13 0.32
N ASP A 260 10.53 8.26 0.71
CA ASP A 260 10.77 9.55 0.04
C ASP A 260 11.55 10.52 0.94
N GLY A 261 12.88 10.44 0.91
CA GLY A 261 13.76 11.31 1.69
C GLY A 261 13.73 12.80 1.31
N ARG A 262 12.97 13.19 0.28
CA ARG A 262 12.74 14.60 -0.09
C ARG A 262 11.52 15.18 0.60
N ARG A 263 10.62 14.33 1.09
CA ARG A 263 9.49 14.74 1.93
C ARG A 263 9.99 14.76 3.37
N ASN A 264 9.74 15.87 4.06
CA ASN A 264 9.67 15.83 5.52
C ASN A 264 8.42 15.04 5.87
N GLU A 265 8.53 13.71 5.84
CA GLU A 265 7.41 12.84 6.15
C GLU A 265 6.95 13.13 7.59
N PRO A 266 5.66 13.45 7.79
CA PRO A 266 5.09 13.55 9.13
C PRO A 266 5.43 12.30 9.93
N GLU A 267 5.70 12.47 11.21
CA GLU A 267 6.05 11.35 12.12
C GLU A 267 5.01 10.21 12.08
N SER A 268 3.75 10.54 11.80
CA SER A 268 2.68 9.57 11.56
C SER A 268 2.94 8.61 10.39
N MET A 269 3.57 9.04 9.29
CA MET A 269 3.96 8.15 8.18
C MET A 269 5.06 7.18 8.61
N ARG A 270 6.11 7.69 9.26
CA ARG A 270 7.20 6.85 9.78
C ARG A 270 6.70 5.73 10.68
N ARG A 271 5.71 6.06 11.51
CA ARG A 271 5.06 5.11 12.42
C ARG A 271 4.25 4.06 11.68
N ILE A 272 3.42 4.43 10.69
CA ILE A 272 2.67 3.47 9.86
C ILE A 272 3.62 2.46 9.20
N PHE A 273 4.74 2.95 8.67
CA PHE A 273 5.69 2.12 7.96
C PHE A 273 6.78 1.52 8.85
N MET A 274 6.76 1.76 10.16
CA MET A 274 7.74 1.24 11.11
C MET A 274 9.21 1.46 10.67
N ASP A 275 9.46 2.56 9.96
CA ASP A 275 10.73 2.88 9.28
C ASP A 275 11.27 1.81 8.30
N ILE A 276 10.42 0.86 7.88
CA ILE A 276 10.74 -0.18 6.89
C ILE A 276 10.04 0.17 5.57
N TYR A 277 10.81 0.45 4.53
CA TYR A 277 10.26 0.86 3.23
C TYR A 277 10.75 -0.05 2.10
N ASN A 278 10.20 0.18 0.91
CA ASN A 278 10.54 -0.44 -0.37
C ASN A 278 10.20 -1.95 -0.45
N VAL A 279 9.72 -2.56 0.62
CA VAL A 279 9.27 -3.96 0.68
C VAL A 279 7.78 -4.08 0.42
N LYS A 280 7.34 -5.27 0.02
CA LYS A 280 5.94 -5.62 -0.19
C LYS A 280 5.14 -5.47 1.11
N ARG A 281 3.97 -4.84 1.00
CA ARG A 281 3.01 -4.68 2.10
C ARG A 281 1.60 -5.05 1.69
N LEU A 282 0.86 -5.55 2.67
CA LEU A 282 -0.59 -5.66 2.65
C LEU A 282 -1.18 -4.42 3.35
N GLN A 283 -1.96 -3.63 2.63
CA GLN A 283 -2.50 -2.36 3.11
C GLN A 283 -4.02 -2.40 3.07
N PRO A 284 -4.66 -2.92 4.13
CA PRO A 284 -6.12 -2.96 4.21
C PRO A 284 -6.72 -1.57 4.43
N GLY A 285 -7.97 -1.39 3.98
CA GLY A 285 -8.74 -0.17 4.12
C GLY A 285 -10.15 -0.33 3.57
N THR A 286 -10.75 0.77 3.15
CA THR A 286 -12.08 0.81 2.55
C THR A 286 -12.08 1.63 1.27
N ALA A 287 -12.91 1.25 0.31
CA ALA A 287 -13.32 2.16 -0.74
C ALA A 287 -14.24 3.21 -0.11
N THR A 288 -14.05 4.48 -0.45
CA THR A 288 -14.71 5.60 0.24
C THR A 288 -15.70 6.34 -0.67
N GLU A 289 -15.41 6.43 -1.96
CA GLU A 289 -16.23 7.18 -2.90
C GLU A 289 -15.98 6.70 -4.33
N LEU A 290 -17.03 6.65 -5.16
CA LEU A 290 -16.88 6.67 -6.62
C LEU A 290 -17.10 8.10 -7.10
N VAL A 291 -16.19 8.59 -7.95
CA VAL A 291 -16.32 9.89 -8.62
C VAL A 291 -16.53 9.62 -10.12
N PRO A 292 -17.77 9.39 -10.59
CA PRO A 292 -18.04 8.89 -11.93
C PRO A 292 -17.52 9.83 -13.03
N ASP A 293 -17.74 11.13 -12.87
CA ASP A 293 -17.32 12.16 -13.85
C ASP A 293 -15.80 12.21 -14.08
N LYS A 294 -15.02 11.62 -13.16
CA LYS A 294 -13.56 11.57 -13.25
C LYS A 294 -13.02 10.18 -13.52
N ASN A 295 -13.88 9.18 -13.59
CA ASN A 295 -13.49 7.77 -13.69
C ASN A 295 -12.50 7.36 -12.59
N VAL A 296 -12.83 7.68 -11.32
CA VAL A 296 -11.94 7.46 -10.16
C VAL A 296 -12.72 6.86 -8.99
N ILE A 297 -12.14 5.83 -8.37
CA ILE A 297 -12.51 5.35 -7.03
C ILE A 297 -11.56 5.99 -6.02
N LYS A 298 -12.09 6.41 -4.87
CA LYS A 298 -11.30 6.76 -3.70
C LYS A 298 -11.22 5.61 -2.72
N HIS A 299 -10.08 5.47 -2.06
CA HIS A 299 -9.89 4.53 -0.95
C HIS A 299 -8.97 5.13 0.11
N ASP A 300 -8.90 4.52 1.28
CA ASP A 300 -8.13 5.01 2.43
C ASP A 300 -7.04 4.04 2.92
N CYS A 301 -6.68 3.04 2.12
CA CYS A 301 -5.52 2.17 2.38
C CYS A 301 -4.24 3.00 2.55
N SER A 302 -3.35 2.62 3.47
CA SER A 302 -2.12 3.37 3.76
C SER A 302 -1.05 3.21 2.68
N THR A 303 -1.15 3.94 1.57
CA THR A 303 -0.21 3.94 0.44
C THR A 303 0.78 5.11 0.47
N LEU A 304 1.98 4.90 -0.07
CA LEU A 304 2.99 5.93 -0.37
C LEU A 304 3.41 5.86 -1.85
N GLY A 305 4.38 6.70 -2.25
CA GLY A 305 5.09 6.50 -3.52
C GLY A 305 5.55 5.05 -3.67
N GLY A 306 5.68 4.54 -4.90
CA GLY A 306 5.94 3.11 -5.15
C GLY A 306 4.71 2.19 -5.11
N ASN A 307 3.60 2.59 -4.47
CA ASN A 307 2.30 1.90 -4.62
C ASN A 307 1.60 2.21 -5.94
N SER A 308 2.11 3.17 -6.72
CA SER A 308 1.63 3.41 -8.09
C SER A 308 1.64 2.09 -8.86
N GLY A 309 0.45 1.64 -9.25
CA GLY A 309 0.22 0.39 -9.98
C GLY A 309 -0.25 -0.77 -9.10
N SER A 310 -0.41 -0.57 -7.79
CA SER A 310 -0.99 -1.56 -6.89
C SER A 310 -2.46 -1.84 -7.23
N PRO A 311 -2.90 -3.10 -7.17
CA PRO A 311 -4.32 -3.42 -7.28
C PRO A 311 -5.05 -2.98 -6.02
N VAL A 312 -6.25 -2.41 -6.20
CA VAL A 312 -7.26 -2.26 -5.14
C VAL A 312 -8.20 -3.46 -5.24
N ILE A 313 -8.17 -4.35 -4.26
CA ILE A 313 -8.85 -5.65 -4.29
C ILE A 313 -10.00 -5.66 -3.28
N ASP A 314 -11.17 -6.13 -3.69
CA ASP A 314 -12.31 -6.38 -2.78
C ASP A 314 -11.94 -7.50 -1.80
N LEU A 315 -12.06 -7.24 -0.49
CA LEU A 315 -11.75 -8.26 0.51
C LEU A 315 -12.75 -9.43 0.46
N THR A 316 -13.98 -9.20 0.00
CA THR A 316 -15.07 -10.18 0.04
C THR A 316 -14.88 -11.30 -0.97
N ASP A 317 -14.52 -10.96 -2.22
CA ASP A 317 -14.45 -11.88 -3.34
C ASP A 317 -13.08 -11.92 -4.03
N HIS A 318 -12.12 -11.11 -3.58
CA HIS A 318 -10.76 -11.04 -4.08
C HIS A 318 -10.64 -10.63 -5.56
N ARG A 319 -11.66 -9.96 -6.11
CA ARG A 319 -11.58 -9.36 -7.44
C ARG A 319 -10.92 -7.98 -7.37
N VAL A 320 -10.09 -7.67 -8.35
CA VAL A 320 -9.48 -6.36 -8.52
C VAL A 320 -10.56 -5.38 -8.97
N LEU A 321 -10.82 -4.38 -8.13
CA LEU A 321 -11.75 -3.28 -8.38
C LEU A 321 -11.07 -2.14 -9.15
N GLY A 322 -9.81 -1.84 -8.80
CA GLY A 322 -9.13 -0.68 -9.36
C GLY A 322 -7.61 -0.77 -9.41
N LEU A 323 -7.03 0.17 -10.16
CA LEU A 323 -5.58 0.38 -10.26
C LEU A 323 -5.20 1.66 -9.51
N HIS A 324 -4.54 1.53 -8.35
CA HIS A 324 -4.06 2.67 -7.58
C HIS A 324 -3.04 3.50 -8.39
N PHE A 325 -3.17 4.82 -8.40
CA PHE A 325 -2.24 5.71 -9.12
C PHE A 325 -1.74 6.91 -8.31
N GLY A 326 -2.23 7.10 -7.09
CA GLY A 326 -1.69 8.11 -6.20
C GLY A 326 -2.65 8.49 -5.09
N GLY A 327 -2.25 9.48 -4.31
CA GLY A 327 -3.03 9.96 -3.18
C GLY A 327 -2.70 11.39 -2.81
N ARG A 328 -3.61 12.00 -2.06
CA ARG A 328 -3.42 13.34 -1.50
C ARG A 328 -3.71 13.31 -0.01
N TYR A 329 -2.71 13.73 0.77
CA TYR A 329 -2.78 13.84 2.22
C TYR A 329 -4.04 14.59 2.67
N GLY A 330 -4.83 13.97 3.55
CA GLY A 330 -6.10 14.51 4.06
C GLY A 330 -7.27 14.51 3.06
N PHE A 331 -7.14 13.86 1.90
CA PHE A 331 -8.22 13.72 0.91
C PHE A 331 -8.49 12.28 0.49
N GLY A 332 -7.47 11.42 0.53
CA GLY A 332 -7.57 10.00 0.21
C GLY A 332 -6.70 9.59 -0.97
N ASN A 333 -6.78 8.31 -1.30
CA ASN A 333 -6.07 7.67 -2.40
C ASN A 333 -7.01 7.44 -3.57
N PHE A 334 -6.45 7.36 -4.77
CA PHE A 334 -7.19 7.33 -6.02
C PHE A 334 -6.81 6.10 -6.85
N ALA A 335 -7.81 5.47 -7.45
CA ALA A 335 -7.65 4.34 -8.33
C ALA A 335 -8.54 4.47 -9.57
N VAL A 336 -8.08 3.94 -10.71
CA VAL A 336 -8.89 3.79 -11.91
C VAL A 336 -9.85 2.60 -11.70
N PRO A 337 -11.18 2.75 -11.84
CA PRO A 337 -12.12 1.64 -11.71
C PRO A 337 -12.08 0.74 -12.95
N LEU A 338 -11.51 -0.46 -12.82
CA LEU A 338 -11.22 -1.31 -13.97
C LEU A 338 -12.48 -1.86 -14.64
N TRP A 339 -13.59 -2.05 -13.90
CA TRP A 339 -14.87 -2.48 -14.47
C TRP A 339 -15.46 -1.49 -15.48
N GLN A 340 -15.00 -0.22 -15.51
CA GLN A 340 -15.42 0.75 -16.52
C GLN A 340 -14.68 0.59 -17.86
N LEU A 341 -13.68 -0.29 -17.91
CA LEU A 341 -12.79 -0.51 -19.06
C LEU A 341 -12.97 -1.90 -19.70
N VAL A 342 -14.06 -2.61 -19.41
CA VAL A 342 -14.33 -3.96 -19.95
C VAL A 342 -14.34 -3.97 -21.48
N ASP A 343 -14.95 -2.96 -22.09
CA ASP A 343 -15.04 -2.80 -23.55
C ASP A 343 -13.86 -2.01 -24.14
N ASP A 344 -12.86 -1.66 -23.33
CA ASP A 344 -11.69 -0.92 -23.81
C ASP A 344 -10.89 -1.76 -24.82
N PRO A 345 -10.61 -1.24 -26.04
CA PRO A 345 -9.92 -2.02 -27.06
C PRO A 345 -8.50 -2.46 -26.67
N LEU A 346 -7.77 -1.68 -25.86
CA LEU A 346 -6.44 -2.03 -25.41
C LEU A 346 -6.51 -3.20 -24.43
N LEU A 347 -7.42 -3.15 -23.45
CA LEU A 347 -7.61 -4.23 -22.48
C LEU A 347 -8.18 -5.50 -23.13
N SER A 348 -9.15 -5.36 -24.04
CA SER A 348 -9.73 -6.51 -24.76
C SER A 348 -8.67 -7.27 -25.57
N ARG A 349 -7.78 -6.57 -26.28
CA ARG A 349 -6.68 -7.20 -27.04
C ARG A 349 -5.64 -7.87 -26.16
N ALA A 350 -5.50 -7.43 -24.91
CA ALA A 350 -4.56 -7.98 -23.95
C ALA A 350 -5.14 -9.15 -23.14
N GLU A 351 -6.36 -9.58 -23.43
CA GLU A 351 -7.00 -10.73 -22.80
C GLU A 351 -7.03 -10.64 -21.28
N ILE A 352 -7.38 -9.45 -20.77
CA ILE A 352 -7.56 -9.21 -19.33
C ILE A 352 -8.62 -10.17 -18.78
N ASN A 353 -8.31 -10.78 -17.63
CA ASN A 353 -9.14 -11.74 -16.93
C ASN A 353 -10.29 -11.04 -16.18
N PHE A 354 -11.19 -10.42 -16.93
CA PHE A 354 -12.45 -9.90 -16.40
C PHE A 354 -13.40 -11.06 -16.05
N VAL A 355 -13.96 -11.04 -14.84
CA VAL A 355 -14.87 -12.08 -14.31
C VAL A 355 -16.17 -11.56 -13.74
#